data_AF-W9DFM4-F1
#
_entry.id   AF-W9DFM4-F1
#
_cell.length_a   1.000
_cell.length_b   1.000
_cell.length_c   1.000
_cell.angle_alpha   90.00
_cell.angle_beta   90.00
_cell.angle_gamma   90.00
#
_symmetry.space_group_name_H-M   'P 1'
#
loop_
_entity.id
_entity.type
_entity.pdbx_description
1 polymer ?
#
loop_
_entity_poly.entity_id
_entity_poly.type
_entity_poly.pdbx_seq_one_letter_code
_entity_poly.pdbx_strand_id
1 'polypeptide(L)'
;MTIRRTASVLLAVLTLAVAGCSTASTPAENAFTSAKSTTLSTVAPQDYQYPAGLAGPYSVVWSAAEPIDLHSRPAELARAYLESCQLSVFGRPNVYPGAVAAAPEPSLENQVGCLYATKRPEATFPAYYGTLYARITELIVSDKTISAGGCYTRIGRAEVETHEPDTTSATAQEFSFTADLPDGSIDPRRNVNRTARPGSGTRAPQFDVFYPWKFRAVPWGTPQPAEGPPNNRDCARWAASLVDQVPAFSGQKPFTSTGRSATLTPRMFGERGFPTFPQTPAWPSP
;
A
#
# COMPACT_ATOMS: atom_id res chain seq x y z
N MET A 1 15.95 58.68 60.07
CA MET A 1 15.24 58.48 61.35
C MET A 1 14.31 57.27 61.19
N THR A 2 14.30 56.44 62.21
CA THR A 2 13.75 55.08 62.34
C THR A 2 12.27 54.87 62.01
N ILE A 3 12.01 53.74 61.33
CA ILE A 3 11.04 52.65 61.67
C ILE A 3 9.54 52.98 61.75
N ARG A 4 8.73 52.23 60.98
CA ARG A 4 7.60 51.36 61.41
C ARG A 4 7.00 50.68 60.15
N ARG A 5 7.05 49.34 59.91
CA ARG A 5 6.40 48.19 60.61
C ARG A 5 4.93 48.53 60.91
N THR A 6 3.88 47.84 60.46
CA THR A 6 3.56 46.39 60.38
C THR A 6 2.13 46.30 59.81
N ALA A 7 1.82 45.38 58.89
CA ALA A 7 1.16 44.08 59.10
C ALA A 7 -0.34 44.10 59.52
N SER A 8 -1.16 43.59 58.59
CA SER A 8 -2.22 42.56 58.77
C SER A 8 -3.68 42.91 59.16
N VAL A 9 -4.54 42.10 58.52
CA VAL A 9 -5.92 41.63 58.85
C VAL A 9 -7.08 42.50 58.35
N LEU A 10 -7.78 42.15 57.26
CA LEU A 10 -8.84 41.13 57.02
C LEU A 10 -10.26 41.51 57.50
N LEU A 11 -11.19 41.54 56.52
CA LEU A 11 -12.66 41.30 56.61
C LEU A 11 -13.53 42.38 57.32
N ALA A 12 -14.75 42.74 56.89
CA ALA A 12 -15.72 42.09 56.00
C ALA A 12 -16.90 43.04 55.62
N VAL A 13 -17.71 42.58 54.66
CA VAL A 13 -19.18 42.76 54.48
C VAL A 13 -19.71 43.97 53.65
N LEU A 14 -20.16 43.58 52.44
CA LEU A 14 -21.39 43.91 51.68
C LEU A 14 -21.82 45.39 51.54
N THR A 15 -22.10 45.87 50.33
CA THR A 15 -23.37 45.54 49.66
C THR A 15 -23.44 45.97 48.16
N LEU A 16 -24.18 45.15 47.40
CA LEU A 16 -24.97 45.43 46.18
C LEU A 16 -24.28 45.83 44.85
N ALA A 17 -24.44 44.98 43.83
CA ALA A 17 -25.01 45.41 42.53
C ALA A 17 -25.30 44.24 41.56
N VAL A 18 -26.61 44.08 41.29
CA VAL A 18 -27.24 43.83 39.97
C VAL A 18 -27.06 42.45 39.30
N ALA A 19 -28.19 41.76 39.20
CA ALA A 19 -28.42 40.66 38.26
C ALA A 19 -28.43 41.18 36.81
N GLY A 20 -27.63 40.58 35.95
CA GLY A 20 -27.64 40.79 34.50
C GLY A 20 -27.00 39.59 33.80
N CYS A 21 -27.76 38.96 32.90
CA CYS A 21 -27.38 37.74 32.17
C CYS A 21 -26.08 37.91 31.38
N SER A 22 -25.18 36.93 31.52
CA SER A 22 -23.94 36.83 30.74
C SER A 22 -24.15 36.07 29.44
N THR A 23 -23.82 36.68 28.31
CA THR A 23 -23.32 35.98 27.12
C THR A 23 -21.98 36.61 26.76
N ALA A 24 -20.91 35.89 27.10
CA ALA A 24 -19.53 36.30 26.86
C ALA A 24 -19.08 35.94 25.44
N SER A 25 -18.25 36.83 24.92
CA SER A 25 -17.69 36.98 23.59
C SER A 25 -16.90 35.77 23.09
N THR A 26 -17.09 35.42 21.82
CA THR A 26 -16.23 34.49 21.04
C THR A 26 -14.92 35.14 20.60
N PRO A 27 -13.76 34.54 20.89
CA PRO A 27 -12.58 34.62 20.04
C PRO A 27 -12.44 33.33 19.21
N ALA A 28 -11.99 33.49 17.96
CA ALA A 28 -11.82 32.42 16.98
C ALA A 28 -10.91 31.30 17.50
N GLU A 29 -11.47 30.10 17.61
CA GLU A 29 -10.75 28.87 17.91
C GLU A 29 -10.15 28.33 16.61
N ASN A 30 -8.82 28.32 16.51
CA ASN A 30 -8.09 27.56 15.52
C ASN A 30 -8.46 26.08 15.68
N ALA A 31 -9.34 25.58 14.82
CA ALA A 31 -9.66 24.16 14.72
C ALA A 31 -8.48 23.40 14.09
N PHE A 32 -7.41 23.21 14.85
CA PHE A 32 -6.52 22.08 14.65
C PHE A 32 -7.34 20.82 15.00
N THR A 33 -7.89 20.18 13.98
CA THR A 33 -8.48 18.85 14.10
C THR A 33 -7.34 17.89 14.42
N SER A 34 -7.17 17.63 15.72
CA SER A 34 -6.25 16.60 16.21
C SER A 34 -6.62 15.28 15.54
N ALA A 35 -5.71 14.75 14.73
CA ALA A 35 -5.88 13.48 14.06
C ALA A 35 -6.24 12.42 15.11
N LYS A 36 -7.40 11.80 14.92
CA LYS A 36 -7.91 10.75 15.79
C LYS A 36 -6.88 9.62 15.80
N SER A 37 -6.11 9.54 16.89
CA SER A 37 -5.18 8.44 17.16
C SER A 37 -5.97 7.15 17.07
N THR A 38 -5.79 6.43 15.97
CA THR A 38 -6.47 5.16 15.76
C THR A 38 -5.69 4.17 16.59
N THR A 39 -6.22 3.88 17.78
CA THR A 39 -5.72 2.79 18.61
C THR A 39 -5.71 1.53 17.75
N LEU A 40 -4.53 0.93 17.57
CA LEU A 40 -4.36 -0.38 16.95
C LEU A 40 -5.17 -1.37 17.79
N SER A 41 -6.39 -1.65 17.34
CA SER A 41 -7.21 -2.70 17.94
C SER A 41 -6.47 -4.01 17.72
N THR A 42 -6.02 -4.65 18.80
CA THR A 42 -5.43 -5.99 18.81
C THR A 42 -6.53 -7.01 18.54
N VAL A 43 -7.10 -6.97 17.34
CA VAL A 43 -7.97 -8.01 16.81
C VAL A 43 -7.09 -9.23 16.57
N ALA A 44 -7.56 -10.41 16.96
CA ALA A 44 -6.81 -11.63 16.71
C ALA A 44 -6.56 -11.79 15.20
N PRO A 45 -5.40 -12.30 14.76
CA PRO A 45 -5.01 -12.37 13.35
C PRO A 45 -6.07 -12.95 12.40
N GLN A 46 -6.91 -13.86 12.88
CA GLN A 46 -7.99 -14.50 12.14
C GLN A 46 -9.30 -13.68 12.04
N ASP A 47 -9.48 -12.65 12.86
CA ASP A 47 -10.72 -11.89 12.99
C ASP A 47 -10.64 -10.47 12.38
N TYR A 48 -9.47 -10.09 11.85
CA TYR A 48 -9.22 -8.76 11.31
C TYR A 48 -9.79 -8.57 9.91
N GLN A 49 -10.54 -7.48 9.71
CA GLN A 49 -10.97 -7.02 8.38
C GLN A 49 -10.25 -5.73 8.00
N TYR A 50 -9.58 -5.73 6.84
CA TYR A 50 -8.92 -4.53 6.34
C TYR A 50 -9.94 -3.46 5.94
N PRO A 51 -9.80 -2.21 6.41
CA PRO A 51 -10.69 -1.12 6.03
C PRO A 51 -10.45 -0.74 4.56
N ALA A 52 -11.28 -1.26 3.66
CA ALA A 52 -11.14 -1.08 2.21
C ALA A 52 -11.00 0.38 1.74
N GLY A 53 -11.54 1.34 2.51
CA GLY A 53 -11.39 2.78 2.23
C GLY A 53 -9.98 3.34 2.37
N LEU A 54 -9.05 2.64 3.04
CA LEU A 54 -7.65 3.08 3.22
C LEU A 54 -6.75 2.77 2.01
N ALA A 55 -7.15 1.85 1.13
CA ALA A 55 -6.32 1.43 0.00
C ALA A 55 -6.40 2.38 -1.22
N GLY A 56 -7.12 3.50 -1.13
CA GLY A 56 -7.43 4.36 -2.26
C GLY A 56 -8.36 3.70 -3.29
N PRO A 57 -8.84 4.45 -4.30
CA PRO A 57 -9.80 3.97 -5.29
C PRO A 57 -9.14 3.20 -6.46
N TYR A 58 -8.09 2.41 -6.19
CA TYR A 58 -7.43 1.60 -7.22
C TYR A 58 -7.66 0.11 -7.02
N SER A 59 -7.75 -0.60 -8.15
CA SER A 59 -7.89 -2.05 -8.21
C SER A 59 -6.57 -2.74 -8.49
N VAL A 60 -6.49 -4.02 -8.12
CA VAL A 60 -5.32 -4.85 -8.40
C VAL A 60 -5.76 -6.06 -9.23
N VAL A 61 -5.18 -6.22 -10.41
CA VAL A 61 -5.37 -7.37 -11.28
C VAL A 61 -4.14 -8.26 -11.17
N TRP A 62 -4.37 -9.47 -10.71
CA TRP A 62 -3.33 -10.47 -10.55
C TRP A 62 -3.40 -11.53 -11.65
N SER A 63 -2.23 -11.92 -12.13
CA SER A 63 -2.03 -13.13 -12.93
C SER A 63 -0.85 -13.93 -12.37
N ALA A 64 -0.68 -15.16 -12.84
CA ALA A 64 0.50 -15.96 -12.54
C ALA A 64 1.00 -16.66 -13.80
N ALA A 65 2.30 -16.96 -13.84
CA ALA A 65 2.87 -17.87 -14.84
C ALA A 65 2.45 -19.31 -14.53
N GLU A 66 2.18 -20.11 -15.56
CA GLU A 66 1.95 -21.54 -15.35
C GLU A 66 3.24 -22.21 -14.84
N PRO A 67 3.14 -23.19 -13.90
CA PRO A 67 1.95 -23.81 -13.33
C PRO A 67 1.48 -23.20 -11.98
N ILE A 68 1.83 -21.94 -11.69
CA ILE A 68 1.56 -21.34 -10.37
C ILE A 68 0.05 -21.15 -10.16
N ASP A 69 -0.49 -21.79 -9.13
CA ASP A 69 -1.82 -21.50 -8.63
C ASP A 69 -1.83 -20.17 -7.86
N LEU A 70 -2.44 -19.16 -8.48
CA LEU A 70 -2.58 -17.81 -7.94
C LEU A 70 -3.35 -17.76 -6.61
N HIS A 71 -4.18 -18.76 -6.35
CA HIS A 71 -5.00 -18.85 -5.15
C HIS A 71 -4.36 -19.63 -4.01
N SER A 72 -3.23 -20.30 -4.26
CA SER A 72 -2.46 -21.03 -3.24
C SER A 72 -2.01 -20.12 -2.08
N ARG A 73 -1.74 -20.70 -0.91
CA ARG A 73 -1.26 -19.96 0.27
C ARG A 73 0.06 -19.20 0.02
N PRO A 74 1.06 -19.80 -0.65
CA PRO A 74 2.30 -19.07 -0.95
C PRO A 74 2.07 -17.92 -1.94
N ALA A 75 1.20 -18.11 -2.94
CA ALA A 75 0.83 -17.03 -3.85
C ALA A 75 0.07 -15.90 -3.14
N GLU A 76 -0.78 -16.22 -2.15
CA GLU A 76 -1.42 -15.21 -1.30
C GLU A 76 -0.43 -14.35 -0.53
N LEU A 77 0.62 -14.95 0.05
CA LEU A 77 1.69 -14.20 0.69
C LEU A 77 2.39 -13.26 -0.30
N ALA A 78 2.64 -13.72 -1.52
CA ALA A 78 3.25 -12.89 -2.56
C ALA A 78 2.36 -11.71 -2.97
N ARG A 79 1.05 -11.94 -3.11
CA ARG A 79 0.08 -10.88 -3.39
C ARG A 79 0.02 -9.86 -2.25
N ALA A 80 -0.12 -10.35 -1.01
CA ALA A 80 -0.18 -9.52 0.18
C ALA A 80 1.09 -8.69 0.38
N TYR A 81 2.27 -9.25 0.09
CA TYR A 81 3.55 -8.56 0.12
C TYR A 81 3.56 -7.35 -0.83
N LEU A 82 3.28 -7.57 -2.11
CA LEU A 82 3.31 -6.49 -3.10
C LEU A 82 2.28 -5.40 -2.77
N GLU A 83 1.05 -5.79 -2.47
CA GLU A 83 -0.01 -4.83 -2.14
C GLU A 83 0.34 -4.02 -0.90
N SER A 84 0.90 -4.66 0.14
CA SER A 84 1.39 -3.96 1.33
C SER A 84 2.54 -2.99 1.01
N CYS A 85 3.43 -3.33 0.07
CA CYS A 85 4.46 -2.41 -0.40
C CYS A 85 3.89 -1.22 -1.19
N GLN A 86 2.77 -1.38 -1.90
CA GLN A 86 2.10 -0.24 -2.54
C GLN A 86 1.31 0.61 -1.53
N LEU A 87 0.84 0.01 -0.45
CA LEU A 87 0.13 0.72 0.62
C LEU A 87 1.07 1.45 1.59
N SER A 88 2.29 0.95 1.77
CA SER A 88 3.27 1.51 2.72
C SER A 88 3.66 2.95 2.40
N VAL A 89 3.52 3.37 1.14
CA VAL A 89 3.77 4.75 0.69
C VAL A 89 2.83 5.77 1.35
N PHE A 90 1.67 5.33 1.83
CA PHE A 90 0.71 6.14 2.58
C PHE A 90 0.95 6.10 4.10
N GLY A 91 1.96 5.35 4.56
CA GLY A 91 2.29 5.18 5.98
C GLY A 91 2.07 3.76 6.47
N ARG A 92 2.79 3.41 7.55
CA ARG A 92 2.78 2.04 8.13
C ARG A 92 1.41 1.54 8.59
N PRO A 93 0.48 2.38 9.10
CA PRO A 93 -0.85 1.90 9.48
C PRO A 93 -1.72 1.42 8.30
N ASN A 94 -1.35 1.74 7.06
CA ASN A 94 -2.16 1.44 5.88
C ASN A 94 -1.83 0.10 5.21
N VAL A 95 -0.76 -0.58 5.63
CA VAL A 95 -0.40 -1.92 5.10
C VAL A 95 -1.27 -3.02 5.71
N TYR A 96 -1.25 -4.21 5.12
CA TYR A 96 -2.00 -5.33 5.68
C TYR A 96 -1.47 -5.78 7.06
N PRO A 97 -2.34 -6.36 7.91
CA PRO A 97 -1.94 -6.88 9.22
C PRO A 97 -0.75 -7.80 9.11
N GLY A 98 0.15 -7.74 10.09
CA GLY A 98 1.33 -8.60 10.14
C GLY A 98 2.44 -8.23 9.16
N ALA A 99 2.18 -7.43 8.12
CA ALA A 99 3.19 -7.08 7.13
C ALA A 99 4.41 -6.39 7.78
N VAL A 100 4.15 -5.41 8.64
CA VAL A 100 5.19 -4.72 9.42
C VAL A 100 5.94 -5.68 10.35
N ALA A 101 5.22 -6.59 11.01
CA ALA A 101 5.84 -7.53 11.96
C ALA A 101 6.65 -8.64 11.27
N ALA A 102 6.32 -8.95 10.01
CA ALA A 102 7.01 -9.94 9.19
C ALA A 102 8.22 -9.37 8.46
N ALA A 103 8.26 -8.06 8.25
CA ALA A 103 9.36 -7.40 7.56
C ALA A 103 10.64 -7.39 8.42
N PRO A 104 11.83 -7.42 7.81
CA PRO A 104 13.10 -7.33 8.53
C PRO A 104 13.25 -5.95 9.15
N GLU A 105 13.78 -5.89 10.38
CA GLU A 105 14.05 -4.61 11.03
C GLU A 105 15.01 -3.75 10.20
N PRO A 106 14.78 -2.43 10.12
CA PRO A 106 15.72 -1.52 9.48
C PRO A 106 17.12 -1.62 10.10
N SER A 107 18.15 -1.83 9.29
CA SER A 107 19.54 -1.84 9.74
C SER A 107 20.43 -1.04 8.78
N LEU A 108 21.64 -0.69 9.22
CA LEU A 108 22.63 -0.01 8.36
C LEU A 108 23.18 -0.92 7.26
N GLU A 109 23.12 -2.24 7.48
CA GLU A 109 23.70 -3.25 6.60
C GLU A 109 22.73 -3.69 5.49
N ASN A 110 21.43 -3.53 5.73
CA ASN A 110 20.39 -3.98 4.83
C ASN A 110 19.57 -2.83 4.25
N GLN A 111 19.10 -3.02 3.03
CA GLN A 111 18.07 -2.21 2.43
C GLN A 111 16.81 -2.28 3.28
N VAL A 112 16.23 -1.13 3.60
CA VAL A 112 14.90 -1.04 4.19
C VAL A 112 13.92 -1.66 3.19
N GLY A 113 13.28 -2.77 3.57
CA GLY A 113 12.28 -3.42 2.72
C GLY A 113 11.13 -2.46 2.37
N CYS A 114 10.44 -2.68 1.24
CA CYS A 114 9.35 -1.79 0.83
C CYS A 114 8.19 -1.72 1.84
N LEU A 115 8.07 -2.72 2.72
CA LEU A 115 7.14 -2.74 3.85
C LEU A 115 7.51 -1.75 4.98
N TYR A 116 8.76 -1.30 5.05
CA TYR A 116 9.28 -0.32 6.01
C TYR A 116 9.61 1.03 5.38
N ALA A 117 9.40 1.21 4.08
CA ALA A 117 9.90 2.38 3.36
C ALA A 117 9.14 3.67 3.72
N THR A 118 9.60 4.37 4.76
CA THR A 118 9.35 5.80 4.97
C THR A 118 10.55 6.60 4.49
N LYS A 119 10.94 6.46 3.21
CA LYS A 119 11.99 7.33 2.63
C LYS A 119 11.49 8.77 2.40
N ARG A 120 10.18 8.98 2.47
CA ARG A 120 9.53 10.28 2.39
C ARG A 120 8.62 10.44 3.60
N PRO A 121 8.32 11.68 4.04
CA PRO A 121 7.30 11.90 5.05
C PRO A 121 6.04 11.10 4.69
N GLU A 122 5.41 10.50 5.69
CA GLU A 122 4.10 9.85 5.52
C GLU A 122 3.14 10.83 4.82
N ALA A 123 2.25 10.32 3.96
CA ALA A 123 1.30 11.12 3.17
C ALA A 123 1.89 12.07 2.11
N THR A 124 3.09 11.80 1.59
CA THR A 124 3.66 12.57 0.45
C THR A 124 3.30 12.03 -0.94
N PHE A 125 2.65 10.87 -1.00
CA PHE A 125 2.13 10.32 -2.24
C PHE A 125 0.67 10.72 -2.41
N PRO A 126 0.27 11.16 -3.62
CA PRO A 126 -1.12 11.49 -3.86
C PRO A 126 -1.97 10.22 -3.94
N ALA A 127 -3.29 10.37 -3.81
CA ALA A 127 -4.21 9.27 -4.06
C ALA A 127 -4.27 8.95 -5.56
N TYR A 128 -4.55 7.70 -5.92
CA TYR A 128 -4.59 7.26 -7.32
C TYR A 128 -5.88 6.52 -7.68
N TYR A 129 -6.39 6.75 -8.90
CA TYR A 129 -7.43 5.98 -9.59
C TYR A 129 -6.82 4.95 -10.55
N GLY A 130 -7.55 3.88 -10.85
CA GLY A 130 -7.22 2.95 -11.95
C GLY A 130 -6.76 1.59 -11.45
N THR A 131 -5.88 0.93 -12.20
CA THR A 131 -5.53 -0.47 -11.97
C THR A 131 -4.03 -0.69 -11.85
N LEU A 132 -3.62 -1.36 -10.78
CA LEU A 132 -2.32 -2.02 -10.65
C LEU A 132 -2.43 -3.39 -11.31
N TYR A 133 -1.60 -3.67 -12.29
CA TYR A 133 -1.45 -5.02 -12.81
C TYR A 133 -0.23 -5.66 -12.15
N ALA A 134 -0.35 -6.91 -11.75
CA ALA A 134 0.74 -7.68 -11.17
C ALA A 134 0.72 -9.12 -11.67
N ARG A 135 1.91 -9.72 -11.77
CA ARG A 135 2.10 -11.10 -12.19
C ARG A 135 3.16 -11.77 -11.33
N ILE A 136 2.82 -12.94 -10.78
CA ILE A 136 3.82 -13.83 -10.18
C ILE A 136 4.46 -14.64 -11.31
N THR A 137 5.78 -14.54 -11.46
CA THR A 137 6.53 -15.30 -12.47
C THR A 137 7.32 -16.45 -11.87
N GLU A 138 7.64 -16.36 -10.58
CA GLU A 138 8.38 -17.37 -9.85
C GLU A 138 7.76 -17.57 -8.47
N LEU A 139 7.60 -18.83 -8.07
CA LEU A 139 7.14 -19.21 -6.74
C LEU A 139 7.79 -20.54 -6.35
N ILE A 140 8.77 -20.48 -5.45
CA ILE A 140 9.48 -21.63 -4.91
C ILE A 140 9.05 -21.81 -3.46
N VAL A 141 8.57 -23.01 -3.13
CA VAL A 141 7.99 -23.32 -1.83
C VAL A 141 8.70 -24.54 -1.25
N SER A 142 9.11 -24.42 0.01
CA SER A 142 9.59 -25.51 0.84
C SER A 142 8.85 -25.51 2.18
N ASP A 143 9.16 -26.49 3.03
CA ASP A 143 8.59 -26.62 4.38
C ASP A 143 8.91 -25.44 5.29
N LYS A 144 10.01 -24.72 5.02
CA LYS A 144 10.50 -23.62 5.85
C LYS A 144 10.68 -22.30 5.11
N THR A 145 10.54 -22.28 3.79
CA THR A 145 10.86 -21.09 3.00
C THR A 145 9.86 -20.92 1.85
N ILE A 146 9.46 -19.68 1.60
CA ILE A 146 8.74 -19.25 0.41
C ILE A 146 9.56 -18.18 -0.27
N SER A 147 9.97 -18.40 -1.51
CA SER A 147 10.56 -17.38 -2.37
C SER A 147 9.59 -17.08 -3.52
N ALA A 148 9.37 -15.80 -3.79
CA ALA A 148 8.53 -15.39 -4.91
C ALA A 148 9.17 -14.24 -5.67
N GLY A 149 8.92 -14.21 -6.97
CA GLY A 149 9.36 -13.18 -7.89
C GLY A 149 8.26 -12.84 -8.89
N GLY A 150 8.26 -11.61 -9.37
CA GLY A 150 7.25 -11.17 -10.31
C GLY A 150 7.41 -9.75 -10.81
N CYS A 151 6.40 -9.32 -11.54
CA CYS A 151 6.33 -8.03 -12.20
C CYS A 151 5.09 -7.27 -11.74
N TYR A 152 5.16 -5.95 -11.68
CA TYR A 152 3.98 -5.12 -11.58
C TYR A 152 4.10 -3.84 -12.39
N THR A 153 2.97 -3.34 -12.88
CA THR A 153 2.90 -2.09 -13.63
C THR A 153 1.67 -1.29 -13.23
N ARG A 154 1.81 0.01 -13.33
CA ARG A 154 0.80 1.01 -12.95
C ARG A 154 0.27 1.73 -14.20
N ILE A 155 0.50 1.15 -15.37
CA ILE A 155 -0.04 1.63 -16.63
C ILE A 155 -1.57 1.69 -16.56
N GLY A 156 -2.14 2.87 -16.84
CA GLY A 156 -3.58 3.11 -16.69
C GLY A 156 -4.00 3.78 -15.37
N ARG A 157 -3.06 4.03 -14.45
CA ARG A 157 -3.30 4.66 -13.14
C ARG A 157 -3.15 6.18 -13.18
N ALA A 158 -4.11 6.93 -12.65
CA ALA A 158 -4.10 8.40 -12.57
C ALA A 158 -3.96 8.90 -11.15
N GLU A 159 -3.32 10.05 -10.97
CA GLU A 159 -3.47 10.82 -9.73
C GLU A 159 -4.91 11.34 -9.59
N VAL A 160 -5.47 11.32 -8.38
CA VAL A 160 -6.86 11.71 -8.09
C VAL A 160 -7.11 13.20 -8.25
N GLU A 161 -6.17 14.06 -7.86
CA GLU A 161 -6.38 15.52 -7.88
C GLU A 161 -6.12 16.13 -9.25
N THR A 162 -5.01 15.74 -9.89
CA THR A 162 -4.55 16.30 -11.16
C THR A 162 -5.13 15.56 -12.37
N HIS A 163 -5.62 14.34 -12.17
CA HIS A 163 -6.00 13.39 -13.23
C HIS A 163 -4.84 13.03 -14.18
N GLU A 164 -3.61 13.35 -13.81
CA GLU A 164 -2.44 13.05 -14.63
C GLU A 164 -2.06 11.55 -14.56
N PRO A 165 -1.57 10.96 -15.67
CA PRO A 165 -1.03 9.61 -15.65
C PRO A 165 0.16 9.43 -14.73
N ASP A 166 0.11 8.38 -13.90
CA ASP A 166 1.24 7.92 -13.08
C ASP A 166 2.44 7.47 -13.93
N THR A 167 2.15 6.92 -15.12
CA THR A 167 3.17 6.59 -16.12
C THR A 167 2.60 6.70 -17.53
N THR A 168 3.43 7.17 -18.45
CA THR A 168 3.18 7.24 -19.90
C THR A 168 4.03 6.23 -20.66
N SER A 169 4.52 5.18 -20.00
CA SER A 169 5.31 4.13 -20.64
C SER A 169 4.86 2.74 -20.19
N ALA A 170 4.96 1.76 -21.08
CA ALA A 170 4.74 0.34 -20.77
C ALA A 170 5.94 -0.25 -20.03
N THR A 171 6.20 0.26 -18.82
CA THR A 171 7.24 -0.23 -17.93
C THR A 171 6.63 -1.04 -16.80
N ALA A 172 7.36 -2.06 -16.35
CA ALA A 172 7.06 -2.79 -15.13
C ALA A 172 8.25 -2.71 -14.18
N GLN A 173 7.94 -2.79 -12.90
CA GLN A 173 8.89 -2.95 -11.83
C GLN A 173 8.89 -4.43 -11.41
N GLU A 174 10.07 -4.92 -11.04
CA GLU A 174 10.22 -6.28 -10.52
C GLU A 174 10.02 -6.26 -9.01
N PHE A 175 9.42 -7.32 -8.48
CA PHE A 175 9.42 -7.58 -7.04
C PHE A 175 9.96 -8.98 -6.81
N SER A 176 10.70 -9.13 -5.70
CA SER A 176 11.08 -10.44 -5.20
C SER A 176 11.20 -10.41 -3.69
N PHE A 177 11.02 -11.57 -3.07
CA PHE A 177 11.32 -11.76 -1.67
C PHE A 177 11.64 -13.22 -1.38
N THR A 178 12.24 -13.45 -0.22
CA THR A 178 12.25 -14.75 0.43
C THR A 178 11.74 -14.58 1.85
N ALA A 179 10.84 -15.46 2.27
CA ALA A 179 10.27 -15.49 3.60
C ALA A 179 10.56 -16.85 4.25
N ASP A 180 11.02 -16.82 5.49
CA ASP A 180 11.34 -18.01 6.27
C ASP A 180 10.33 -18.22 7.39
N LEU A 181 10.05 -19.49 7.69
CA LEU A 181 9.31 -19.93 8.84
C LEU A 181 10.27 -19.97 10.04
N PRO A 182 10.02 -19.23 11.14
CA PRO A 182 10.86 -19.28 12.32
C PRO A 182 10.95 -20.70 12.89
N ASP A 183 12.09 -21.05 13.49
CA ASP A 183 12.28 -22.37 14.06
C ASP A 183 11.23 -22.69 15.14
N GLY A 184 10.71 -23.92 15.11
CA GLY A 184 9.63 -24.38 15.99
C GLY A 184 8.25 -23.81 15.67
N SER A 185 8.13 -22.91 14.69
CA SER A 185 6.82 -22.41 14.24
C SER A 185 6.18 -23.35 13.23
N ILE A 186 4.86 -23.38 13.24
CA ILE A 186 4.04 -24.07 12.24
C ILE A 186 3.09 -23.03 11.68
N ASP A 187 2.99 -22.92 10.35
CA ASP A 187 1.91 -22.14 9.75
C ASP A 187 0.58 -22.84 10.06
N PRO A 188 -0.31 -22.25 10.88
CA PRO A 188 -1.56 -22.88 11.28
C PRO A 188 -2.49 -23.13 10.09
N ARG A 189 -2.20 -22.54 8.92
CA ARG A 189 -3.00 -22.63 7.69
C ARG A 189 -2.39 -23.60 6.68
N ARG A 190 -1.25 -24.23 6.97
CA ARG A 190 -0.53 -25.12 6.04
C ARG A 190 -1.42 -26.20 5.43
N ASN A 191 -2.34 -26.75 6.22
CA ASN A 191 -3.23 -27.84 5.81
C ASN A 191 -4.68 -27.38 5.55
N VAL A 192 -4.94 -26.07 5.57
CA VAL A 192 -6.26 -25.53 5.34
C VAL A 192 -6.44 -25.33 3.85
N ASN A 193 -7.17 -26.24 3.21
CA ASN A 193 -7.57 -26.10 1.82
C ASN A 193 -8.26 -24.76 1.61
N ARG A 194 -7.71 -23.97 0.69
CA ARG A 194 -8.34 -22.74 0.27
C ARG A 194 -9.16 -23.02 -0.98
N THR A 195 -10.48 -22.96 -0.84
CA THR A 195 -11.34 -22.77 -2.00
C THR A 195 -11.38 -21.28 -2.28
N ALA A 196 -10.86 -20.85 -3.42
CA ALA A 196 -11.18 -19.52 -3.91
C ALA A 196 -12.70 -19.43 -4.01
N ARG A 197 -13.32 -18.46 -3.34
CA ARG A 197 -14.74 -18.14 -3.56
C ARG A 197 -14.77 -17.12 -4.69
N PRO A 198 -15.12 -17.50 -5.94
CA PRO A 198 -15.28 -16.53 -7.00
C PRO A 198 -16.34 -15.51 -6.58
N GLY A 199 -16.11 -14.22 -6.82
CA GLY A 199 -17.12 -13.18 -6.58
C GLY A 199 -17.22 -12.64 -5.15
N SER A 200 -16.30 -12.94 -4.23
CA SER A 200 -16.38 -12.34 -2.88
C SER A 200 -16.08 -10.84 -2.81
N GLY A 201 -15.63 -10.22 -3.91
CA GLY A 201 -15.39 -8.77 -3.99
C GLY A 201 -14.27 -8.22 -3.10
N THR A 202 -13.67 -9.07 -2.26
CA THR A 202 -12.82 -8.64 -1.14
C THR A 202 -11.36 -8.66 -1.56
N ARG A 203 -10.83 -7.48 -1.92
CA ARG A 203 -9.43 -7.26 -2.29
C ARG A 203 -8.47 -7.68 -1.18
N ALA A 204 -8.75 -7.26 0.05
CA ALA A 204 -7.83 -7.40 1.15
C ALA A 204 -7.97 -8.75 1.86
N PRO A 205 -6.87 -9.33 2.36
CA PRO A 205 -6.94 -10.48 3.24
C PRO A 205 -7.84 -10.20 4.46
N GLN A 206 -8.67 -11.18 4.83
CA GLN A 206 -9.50 -11.14 6.03
C GLN A 206 -8.79 -11.72 7.27
N PHE A 207 -7.48 -11.92 7.16
CA PHE A 207 -6.63 -12.44 8.22
C PHE A 207 -5.18 -12.01 7.96
N ASP A 208 -4.33 -12.14 8.97
CA ASP A 208 -2.89 -11.93 8.84
C ASP A 208 -2.28 -13.04 7.97
N VAL A 209 -2.07 -12.74 6.68
CA VAL A 209 -1.41 -13.64 5.72
C VAL A 209 0.06 -13.88 6.09
N PHE A 210 0.70 -12.91 6.73
CA PHE A 210 2.13 -12.91 6.99
C PHE A 210 2.50 -13.79 8.18
N TYR A 211 1.65 -13.92 9.19
CA TYR A 211 1.95 -14.81 10.31
C TYR A 211 2.06 -16.28 9.86
N PRO A 212 3.10 -17.04 10.22
CA PRO A 212 4.26 -16.68 11.05
C PRO A 212 5.55 -16.36 10.27
N TRP A 213 5.46 -16.19 8.96
CA TRP A 213 6.57 -15.92 8.04
C TRP A 213 7.34 -14.64 8.36
N LYS A 214 8.66 -14.67 8.14
CA LYS A 214 9.59 -13.53 8.28
C LYS A 214 10.37 -13.31 6.99
N PHE A 215 10.33 -12.11 6.43
CA PHE A 215 11.05 -11.80 5.20
C PHE A 215 12.55 -11.61 5.48
N ARG A 216 13.38 -12.14 4.58
CA ARG A 216 14.82 -11.91 4.60
C ARG A 216 15.13 -10.45 4.29
N ALA A 217 16.12 -9.92 4.98
CA ALA A 217 16.70 -8.63 4.65
C ALA A 217 17.53 -8.71 3.36
N VAL A 218 17.53 -7.65 2.57
CA VAL A 218 18.32 -7.56 1.33
C VAL A 218 19.55 -6.69 1.62
N PRO A 219 20.79 -7.18 1.48
CA PRO A 219 21.98 -6.38 1.75
C PRO A 219 22.14 -5.17 0.82
N TRP A 220 22.72 -4.09 1.32
CA TRP A 220 23.19 -2.99 0.47
C TRP A 220 24.29 -3.46 -0.48
N GLY A 221 24.34 -2.88 -1.68
CA GLY A 221 25.40 -3.18 -2.65
C GLY A 221 25.27 -4.52 -3.38
N THR A 222 24.16 -5.26 -3.19
CA THR A 222 23.83 -6.44 -4.01
C THR A 222 23.83 -6.03 -5.49
N PRO A 223 24.78 -6.51 -6.31
CA PRO A 223 24.89 -6.10 -7.70
C PRO A 223 23.62 -6.45 -8.46
N GLN A 224 23.01 -5.45 -9.08
CA GLN A 224 21.93 -5.70 -10.04
C GLN A 224 22.58 -6.21 -11.33
N PRO A 225 22.06 -7.28 -11.96
CA PRO A 225 22.54 -7.71 -13.26
C PRO A 225 22.46 -6.55 -14.26
N ALA A 226 23.43 -6.47 -15.18
CA ALA A 226 23.36 -5.50 -16.27
C ALA A 226 22.12 -5.81 -17.12
N GLU A 227 21.15 -4.90 -17.10
CA GLU A 227 19.89 -5.14 -17.77
C GLU A 227 19.99 -4.79 -19.26
N GLY A 228 19.61 -5.72 -20.14
CA GLY A 228 19.51 -5.48 -21.60
C GLY A 228 18.45 -4.44 -21.97
N PRO A 229 18.19 -4.18 -23.27
CA PRO A 229 17.12 -3.25 -23.67
C PRO A 229 15.74 -3.75 -23.17
N PRO A 230 14.79 -2.84 -22.84
CA PRO A 230 13.51 -3.21 -22.23
C PRO A 230 12.72 -4.28 -23.00
N ASN A 231 12.74 -4.25 -24.33
CA ASN A 231 12.06 -5.24 -25.17
C ASN A 231 12.57 -6.68 -25.00
N ASN A 232 13.74 -6.88 -24.39
CA ASN A 232 14.30 -8.19 -24.08
C ASN A 232 14.07 -8.63 -22.62
N ARG A 233 13.47 -7.77 -21.78
CA ARG A 233 13.21 -8.06 -20.36
C ARG A 233 11.80 -8.60 -20.18
N ASP A 234 11.64 -9.66 -19.40
CA ASP A 234 10.36 -10.36 -19.24
C ASP A 234 9.26 -9.46 -18.67
N CYS A 235 9.56 -8.71 -17.61
CA CYS A 235 8.58 -7.81 -17.02
C CYS A 235 8.16 -6.67 -17.96
N ALA A 236 9.09 -6.12 -18.73
CA ALA A 236 8.76 -5.08 -19.71
C ALA A 236 7.95 -5.64 -20.89
N ARG A 237 8.27 -6.85 -21.39
CA ARG A 237 7.45 -7.53 -22.41
C ARG A 237 6.04 -7.84 -21.90
N TRP A 238 5.93 -8.29 -20.66
CA TRP A 238 4.64 -8.51 -20.02
C TRP A 238 3.85 -7.21 -19.89
N ALA A 239 4.44 -6.11 -19.40
CA ALA A 239 3.78 -4.80 -19.34
C ALA A 239 3.33 -4.30 -20.72
N ALA A 240 4.17 -4.49 -21.74
CA ALA A 240 3.85 -4.19 -23.12
C ALA A 240 2.62 -4.96 -23.64
N SER A 241 2.46 -6.22 -23.24
CA SER A 241 1.27 -7.03 -23.59
C SER A 241 -0.04 -6.52 -22.96
N LEU A 242 0.05 -5.68 -21.93
CA LEU A 242 -1.11 -5.06 -21.28
C LEU A 242 -1.56 -3.77 -21.97
N VAL A 243 -0.76 -3.17 -22.88
CA VAL A 243 -1.11 -1.89 -23.52
C VAL A 243 -2.46 -1.94 -24.21
N ASP A 244 -2.77 -3.03 -24.92
CA ASP A 244 -4.06 -3.20 -25.59
C ASP A 244 -5.21 -3.51 -24.63
N GLN A 245 -4.90 -3.97 -23.42
CA GLN A 245 -5.86 -4.21 -22.33
C GLN A 245 -6.15 -2.94 -21.52
N VAL A 246 -5.35 -1.87 -21.72
CA VAL A 246 -5.57 -0.56 -21.11
C VAL A 246 -6.22 0.35 -22.16
N PRO A 247 -7.55 0.51 -22.18
CA PRO A 247 -8.27 1.36 -23.14
C PRO A 247 -7.63 2.72 -23.47
N ALA A 248 -7.06 3.41 -22.46
CA ALA A 248 -6.42 4.70 -22.67
C ALA A 248 -5.17 4.65 -23.56
N PHE A 249 -4.53 3.48 -23.68
CA PHE A 249 -3.32 3.27 -24.48
C PHE A 249 -3.50 2.25 -25.62
N SER A 250 -4.67 1.61 -25.73
CA SER A 250 -4.94 0.58 -26.74
C SER A 250 -4.65 1.03 -28.18
N GLY A 251 -3.98 0.16 -28.94
CA GLY A 251 -3.54 0.39 -30.32
C GLY A 251 -2.21 1.14 -30.47
N GLN A 252 -1.55 1.49 -29.36
CA GLN A 252 -0.23 2.14 -29.38
C GLN A 252 0.89 1.11 -29.30
N LYS A 253 2.05 1.43 -29.89
CA LYS A 253 3.23 0.57 -29.83
C LYS A 253 4.00 0.82 -28.52
N PRO A 254 4.22 -0.22 -27.68
CA PRO A 254 4.91 -0.06 -26.39
C PRO A 254 6.42 0.20 -26.52
N PHE A 255 7.00 -0.15 -27.67
CA PHE A 255 8.43 0.00 -27.94
C PHE A 255 8.69 0.76 -29.24
N THR A 256 9.79 1.50 -29.26
CA THR A 256 10.35 2.10 -30.47
C THR A 256 10.93 1.00 -31.38
N SER A 257 11.25 1.35 -32.63
CA SER A 257 11.96 0.44 -33.56
C SER A 257 13.33 -0.03 -33.03
N THR A 258 13.90 0.70 -32.07
CA THR A 258 15.19 0.38 -31.42
C THR A 258 15.04 -0.44 -30.14
N GLY A 259 13.82 -0.86 -29.77
CA GLY A 259 13.57 -1.68 -28.58
C GLY A 259 13.54 -0.92 -27.26
N ARG A 260 13.55 0.42 -27.29
CA ARG A 260 13.37 1.27 -26.10
C ARG A 260 11.89 1.45 -25.80
N SER A 261 11.54 1.74 -24.54
CA SER A 261 10.17 2.11 -24.16
C SER A 261 9.71 3.33 -24.98
N ALA A 262 8.55 3.22 -25.61
CA ALA A 262 7.91 4.35 -26.25
C ALA A 262 7.13 5.18 -25.22
N THR A 263 7.06 6.49 -25.45
CA THR A 263 6.11 7.35 -24.74
C THR A 263 4.72 7.14 -25.33
N LEU A 264 3.81 6.61 -24.52
CA LEU A 264 2.41 6.42 -24.83
C LEU A 264 1.64 7.71 -24.56
N THR A 265 0.77 8.08 -25.49
CA THR A 265 -0.09 9.26 -25.34
C THR A 265 -1.45 8.81 -24.81
N PRO A 266 -1.81 9.15 -23.56
CA PRO A 266 -3.08 8.74 -22.99
C PRO A 266 -4.23 9.38 -23.78
N ARG A 267 -5.27 8.61 -24.07
CA ARG A 267 -6.56 9.18 -24.44
C ARG A 267 -7.17 9.79 -23.18
N MET A 268 -7.34 11.11 -23.15
CA MET A 268 -7.91 11.80 -22.00
C MET A 268 -9.44 11.82 -22.09
N PHE A 269 -10.13 11.44 -21.02
CA PHE A 269 -11.60 11.47 -20.86
C PHE A 269 -12.41 10.53 -21.81
N GLY A 270 -13.65 10.19 -21.43
CA GLY A 270 -14.54 9.26 -22.16
C GLY A 270 -14.40 7.78 -21.75
N GLU A 271 -15.23 6.88 -22.32
CA GLU A 271 -15.30 5.46 -21.93
C GLU A 271 -13.98 4.67 -22.11
N ARG A 272 -13.14 5.13 -23.03
CA ARG A 272 -11.79 4.58 -23.28
C ARG A 272 -10.69 5.53 -22.83
N GLY A 273 -11.05 6.53 -22.03
CA GLY A 273 -10.16 7.56 -21.54
C GLY A 273 -9.43 7.17 -20.27
N PHE A 274 -8.64 8.11 -19.78
CA PHE A 274 -7.93 8.03 -18.52
C PHE A 274 -8.71 8.68 -17.36
N PRO A 275 -8.68 8.14 -16.13
CA PRO A 275 -8.15 6.82 -15.77
C PRO A 275 -8.91 5.70 -16.48
N THR A 276 -8.21 4.61 -16.81
CA THR A 276 -8.85 3.47 -17.48
C THR A 276 -9.84 2.78 -16.55
N PHE A 277 -11.10 2.69 -17.01
CA PHE A 277 -12.21 1.99 -16.37
C PHE A 277 -12.49 0.64 -17.08
N PRO A 278 -13.12 -0.33 -16.40
CA PRO A 278 -13.59 -0.24 -15.03
C PRO A 278 -12.42 -0.30 -14.04
N GLN A 279 -12.58 0.27 -12.84
CA GLN A 279 -11.61 0.16 -11.74
C GLN A 279 -11.62 -1.26 -11.17
N THR A 280 -11.50 -2.26 -12.04
CA THR A 280 -12.13 -3.56 -11.88
C THR A 280 -11.58 -4.43 -13.06
N PRO A 281 -11.51 -5.75 -12.94
CA PRO A 281 -12.66 -6.57 -13.10
C PRO A 281 -13.42 -6.41 -11.81
N ALA A 282 -14.74 -6.29 -11.89
CA ALA A 282 -15.49 -6.63 -10.73
C ALA A 282 -15.05 -8.08 -10.51
N TRP A 283 -14.39 -8.34 -9.38
CA TRP A 283 -14.71 -9.59 -8.72
C TRP A 283 -16.24 -9.62 -8.75
N PRO A 284 -16.85 -10.63 -9.39
CA PRO A 284 -18.22 -10.53 -9.88
C PRO A 284 -19.14 -9.91 -8.85
N SER A 285 -19.98 -8.97 -9.29
CA SER A 285 -21.02 -8.36 -8.47
C SER A 285 -21.91 -9.45 -7.84
N PRO A 286 -22.49 -9.22 -6.64
CA PRO A 286 -23.52 -10.10 -6.07
C PRO A 286 -24.65 -10.38 -7.06
#